data_AF-A0A4Q3E042-F1
#
_entry.id   AF-A0A4Q3E042-F1
#
_cell.length_a   1.000
_cell.length_b   1.000
_cell.length_c   1.000
_cell.angle_alpha   90.00
_cell.angle_beta   90.00
_cell.angle_gamma   90.00
#
_symmetry.space_group_name_H-M   'P 1'
#
loop_
_entity.id
_entity.type
_entity.pdbx_description
1 polymer ?
#
loop_
_entity_poly.entity_id
_entity_poly.type
_entity_poly.pdbx_seq_one_letter_code
_entity_poly.pdbx_strand_id
1 'polypeptide(L)'
;KTELSRNEQSISPTENNGDAIASSTGLKLAKAGDFAVFRMINNASLSPGIPNYTNTNGDTVTLGMYEGTAYQKWRITDKGKGYYTFKNQGSGKNLQSYQYKTKYELVQIEAYNTDEQLWQIVPITANSYKIINKASGRAITANGNGRIKLTAYTGTPSQTWGFNMLPADDLIAKTFAVSNVLQKNMVVQRDKPFTVWGRATANSTVTVKASWNTGLFSAKADGAGNWELPVPSSPANATPQTLVCSVNGLPPVKLTNLLIGDVWVCSGQSNMNMPIGKLDDPKLEYIGFNGVKDYQAVIAAANQPTIRVFTEYPIPFEQPQNDLNYQAYWAVCSPEYAGKFSAIGYFFAKYIDSRLHVPVGIIVAAVAGVGAETLTPKPNLEASPALKAYYGNRNMATFIYNGLIHPIRKLSIK
;
A
#
# COMPACT_ATOMS: atom_id res chain seq x y z
N LYS A 1 9.29 -23.80 -35.91
CA LYS A 1 9.60 -22.48 -35.29
C LYS A 1 8.89 -22.47 -33.95
N THR A 2 9.69 -22.40 -32.89
CA THR A 2 9.43 -22.91 -31.55
C THR A 2 8.54 -21.99 -30.73
N GLU A 3 7.47 -22.53 -30.16
CA GLU A 3 6.63 -21.84 -29.15
C GLU A 3 7.38 -21.83 -27.80
N LEU A 4 7.53 -20.63 -27.23
CA LEU A 4 8.03 -20.43 -25.87
C LEU A 4 6.85 -20.33 -24.92
N SER A 5 6.52 -21.43 -24.24
CA SER A 5 5.64 -21.45 -23.08
C SER A 5 6.31 -20.72 -21.91
N ARG A 6 5.78 -19.57 -21.50
CA ARG A 6 6.12 -18.96 -20.21
C ARG A 6 5.39 -19.74 -19.10
N ASN A 7 6.15 -20.57 -18.38
CA ASN A 7 5.74 -21.05 -17.06
C ASN A 7 5.84 -19.89 -16.06
N GLU A 8 4.76 -19.15 -15.88
CA GLU A 8 4.57 -18.34 -14.67
C GLU A 8 4.05 -19.26 -13.56
N GLN A 9 4.96 -19.85 -12.77
CA GLN A 9 4.60 -20.39 -11.47
C GLN A 9 4.36 -19.21 -10.52
N SER A 10 3.12 -18.76 -10.43
CA SER A 10 2.64 -17.94 -9.32
C SER A 10 2.59 -18.83 -8.08
N ILE A 11 3.59 -18.69 -7.21
CA ILE A 11 3.58 -19.37 -5.90
C ILE A 11 2.63 -18.61 -5.00
N SER A 12 1.43 -19.14 -4.84
CA SER A 12 0.49 -18.78 -3.78
C SER A 12 1.15 -19.04 -2.41
N PRO A 13 1.18 -18.08 -1.47
CA PRO A 13 1.53 -18.38 -0.09
C PRO A 13 0.30 -18.96 0.60
N THR A 14 -0.03 -20.22 0.32
CA THR A 14 -1.00 -20.96 1.14
C THR A 14 -0.40 -21.21 2.52
N GLU A 15 -1.18 -20.86 3.55
CA GLU A 15 -1.06 -21.44 4.89
C GLU A 15 -1.17 -22.96 4.77
N ASN A 16 -0.02 -23.64 4.81
CA ASN A 16 0.03 -25.05 5.17
C ASN A 16 0.51 -25.10 6.62
N ASN A 17 -0.25 -25.78 7.47
CA ASN A 17 0.17 -26.26 8.80
C ASN A 17 1.28 -27.34 8.71
N GLY A 18 2.16 -27.24 7.72
CA GLY A 18 3.35 -28.05 7.54
C GLY A 18 4.60 -27.27 7.92
N ASP A 19 5.73 -27.96 8.00
CA ASP A 19 7.03 -27.35 8.26
C ASP A 19 7.32 -26.29 7.17
N ALA A 20 7.25 -25.02 7.56
CA ALA A 20 7.42 -23.87 6.67
C ALA A 20 8.83 -23.79 6.07
N ILE A 21 9.83 -24.36 6.76
CA ILE A 21 11.19 -24.48 6.26
C ILE A 21 11.26 -25.60 5.23
N ALA A 22 10.65 -26.75 5.49
CA ALA A 22 10.63 -27.86 4.55
C ALA A 22 9.99 -27.48 3.20
N SER A 23 8.97 -26.63 3.23
CA SER A 23 8.26 -26.13 2.04
C SER A 23 8.99 -24.98 1.32
N SER A 24 10.17 -24.57 1.81
CA SER A 24 10.89 -23.43 1.25
C SER A 24 11.62 -23.77 -0.06
N THR A 25 11.99 -22.75 -0.83
CA THR A 25 12.67 -22.96 -2.13
C THR A 25 14.16 -23.31 -2.00
N GLY A 26 14.75 -23.16 -0.81
CA GLY A 26 16.19 -23.29 -0.55
C GLY A 26 17.02 -22.08 -1.04
N LEU A 27 18.32 -22.08 -0.72
CA LEU A 27 19.25 -20.96 -1.01
C LEU A 27 19.61 -20.82 -2.50
N LYS A 28 19.72 -21.92 -3.27
CA LYS A 28 19.96 -21.92 -4.74
C LYS A 28 20.94 -20.84 -5.27
N LEU A 29 22.15 -20.74 -4.69
CA LEU A 29 23.28 -19.96 -5.22
C LEU A 29 24.40 -20.93 -5.63
N ALA A 30 24.92 -20.84 -6.85
CA ALA A 30 25.75 -21.89 -7.44
C ALA A 30 27.26 -21.60 -7.38
N LYS A 31 27.66 -20.33 -7.41
CA LYS A 31 29.07 -19.93 -7.40
C LYS A 31 29.31 -18.59 -6.69
N ALA A 32 30.56 -18.37 -6.31
CA ALA A 32 31.01 -17.09 -5.77
C ALA A 32 30.62 -15.93 -6.70
N GLY A 33 30.06 -14.87 -6.13
CA GLY A 33 29.52 -13.71 -6.84
C GLY A 33 28.03 -13.81 -7.16
N ASP A 34 27.44 -15.01 -7.13
CA ASP A 34 25.99 -15.16 -7.30
C ASP A 34 25.25 -14.45 -6.17
N PHE A 35 24.10 -13.87 -6.52
CA PHE A 35 23.18 -13.29 -5.55
C PHE A 35 21.75 -13.50 -5.99
N ALA A 36 20.85 -13.56 -5.00
CA ALA A 36 19.42 -13.46 -5.21
C ALA A 36 18.77 -12.83 -3.98
N VAL A 37 17.49 -12.50 -4.09
CA VAL A 37 16.71 -11.92 -3.01
C VAL A 37 15.92 -13.02 -2.34
N PHE A 38 15.93 -13.06 -1.00
CA PHE A 38 15.27 -14.09 -0.24
C PHE A 38 14.39 -13.50 0.86
N ARG A 39 13.28 -14.18 1.13
CA ARG A 39 12.64 -14.19 2.44
C ARG A 39 13.32 -15.28 3.27
N MET A 40 13.86 -14.91 4.41
CA MET A 40 14.29 -15.86 5.45
C MET A 40 13.06 -16.28 6.28
N ILE A 41 12.95 -17.56 6.62
CA ILE A 41 11.81 -18.10 7.38
C ILE A 41 12.29 -18.99 8.52
N ASN A 42 11.66 -18.87 9.68
CA ASN A 42 11.89 -19.79 10.81
C ASN A 42 10.78 -20.84 10.92
N ASN A 43 10.90 -21.74 11.90
CA ASN A 43 9.91 -22.79 12.17
C ASN A 43 8.50 -22.28 12.55
N ALA A 44 8.37 -21.02 12.96
CA ALA A 44 7.09 -20.37 13.26
C ALA A 44 6.54 -19.56 12.08
N SER A 45 7.08 -19.75 10.87
CA SER A 45 6.74 -18.98 9.66
C SER A 45 7.02 -17.47 9.74
N LEU A 46 7.78 -17.03 10.75
CA LEU A 46 8.18 -15.63 10.93
C LEU A 46 9.43 -15.31 10.12
N SER A 47 9.55 -14.04 9.75
CA SER A 47 10.67 -13.53 8.96
C SER A 47 11.43 -12.43 9.69
N PRO A 48 12.78 -12.43 9.61
CA PRO A 48 13.60 -11.37 10.15
C PRO A 48 13.40 -10.09 9.33
N GLY A 49 13.22 -8.97 9.99
CA GLY A 49 13.15 -7.67 9.35
C GLY A 49 13.61 -6.53 10.24
N ILE A 50 13.72 -5.35 9.64
CA ILE A 50 14.03 -4.12 10.36
C ILE A 50 12.71 -3.47 10.83
N PRO A 51 12.50 -3.33 12.15
CA PRO A 51 11.30 -2.70 12.67
C PRO A 51 11.26 -1.21 12.29
N ASN A 52 10.06 -0.65 12.15
CA ASN A 52 9.83 0.77 11.86
C ASN A 52 10.50 1.30 10.57
N TYR A 53 10.97 0.42 9.69
CA TYR A 53 11.54 0.80 8.38
C TYR A 53 12.73 1.75 8.48
N THR A 54 13.53 1.61 9.53
CA THR A 54 14.63 2.51 9.80
C THR A 54 15.84 2.22 8.92
N ASN A 55 16.63 3.26 8.67
CA ASN A 55 17.91 3.15 7.96
C ASN A 55 19.09 3.48 8.89
N THR A 56 18.92 3.34 10.21
CA THR A 56 19.94 3.73 11.19
C THR A 56 20.89 2.55 11.47
N ASN A 57 22.19 2.85 11.53
CA ASN A 57 23.18 1.87 11.96
C ASN A 57 22.93 1.44 13.40
N GLY A 58 22.98 0.14 13.66
CA GLY A 58 22.84 -0.45 14.99
C GLY A 58 21.41 -0.85 15.35
N ASP A 59 20.43 -0.53 14.50
CA ASP A 59 19.06 -1.00 14.73
C ASP A 59 18.98 -2.52 14.68
N THR A 60 18.32 -3.07 15.70
CA THR A 60 18.22 -4.51 15.90
C THR A 60 17.24 -5.15 14.94
N VAL A 61 17.59 -6.31 14.39
CA VAL A 61 16.70 -7.13 13.57
C VAL A 61 15.70 -7.88 14.47
N THR A 62 14.42 -7.82 14.14
CA THR A 62 13.34 -8.49 14.89
C THR A 62 12.62 -9.53 14.03
N LEU A 63 11.99 -10.50 14.69
CA LEU A 63 11.10 -11.46 14.03
C LEU A 63 9.65 -10.96 14.01
N GLY A 64 9.00 -11.09 12.86
CA GLY A 64 7.58 -10.77 12.71
C GLY A 64 6.91 -11.54 11.58
N MET A 65 5.59 -11.37 11.48
CA MET A 65 4.81 -11.89 10.35
C MET A 65 5.34 -11.29 9.05
N TYR A 66 5.41 -12.10 8.00
CA TYR A 66 5.89 -11.62 6.71
C TYR A 66 4.81 -10.79 6.01
N GLU A 67 5.09 -9.50 5.87
CA GLU A 67 4.21 -8.51 5.23
C GLU A 67 4.68 -8.19 3.79
N GLY A 68 5.78 -8.80 3.33
CA GLY A 68 6.31 -8.58 1.98
C GLY A 68 7.10 -7.27 1.82
N THR A 69 7.34 -6.55 2.91
CA THR A 69 8.06 -5.26 2.87
C THR A 69 9.52 -5.45 2.48
N ALA A 70 10.13 -4.44 1.85
CA ALA A 70 11.55 -4.48 1.51
C ALA A 70 12.46 -4.69 2.73
N TYR A 71 12.01 -4.28 3.91
CA TYR A 71 12.74 -4.45 5.16
C TYR A 71 12.72 -5.87 5.73
N GLN A 72 11.94 -6.79 5.12
CA GLN A 72 11.95 -8.23 5.40
C GLN A 72 12.57 -9.05 4.25
N LYS A 73 13.08 -8.39 3.20
CA LYS A 73 13.75 -9.04 2.06
C LYS A 73 15.25 -8.87 2.19
N TRP A 74 15.99 -9.94 1.98
CA TRP A 74 17.44 -9.98 2.14
C TRP A 74 18.09 -10.40 0.83
N ARG A 75 18.92 -9.53 0.26
CA ARG A 75 19.83 -9.91 -0.82
C ARG A 75 20.96 -10.71 -0.21
N ILE A 76 21.02 -12.00 -0.54
CA ILE A 76 22.11 -12.88 -0.12
C ILE A 76 23.09 -12.99 -1.28
N THR A 77 24.36 -12.69 -1.01
CA THR A 77 25.44 -12.74 -2.02
C THR A 77 26.49 -13.74 -1.56
N ASP A 78 26.83 -14.70 -2.42
CA ASP A 78 27.94 -15.62 -2.21
C ASP A 78 29.27 -14.87 -2.38
N LYS A 79 30.08 -14.81 -1.32
CA LYS A 79 31.40 -14.15 -1.31
C LYS A 79 32.54 -15.12 -1.62
N GLY A 80 32.22 -16.37 -1.92
CA GLY A 80 33.16 -17.48 -2.07
C GLY A 80 33.60 -18.07 -0.73
N LYS A 81 34.27 -19.22 -0.81
CA LYS A 81 34.82 -19.95 0.35
C LYS A 81 33.78 -20.27 1.44
N GLY A 82 32.50 -20.41 1.06
CA GLY A 82 31.41 -20.74 1.97
C GLY A 82 30.89 -19.57 2.82
N TYR A 83 31.23 -18.33 2.47
CA TYR A 83 30.75 -17.13 3.16
C TYR A 83 29.78 -16.32 2.32
N TYR A 84 28.81 -15.71 2.99
CA TYR A 84 27.74 -14.93 2.39
C TYR A 84 27.60 -13.59 3.10
N THR A 85 27.14 -12.57 2.37
CA THR A 85 26.63 -11.32 2.96
C THR A 85 25.12 -11.24 2.81
N PHE A 86 24.46 -10.68 3.81
CA PHE A 86 23.03 -10.41 3.82
C PHE A 86 22.82 -8.90 3.79
N LYS A 87 22.31 -8.36 2.68
CA LYS A 87 21.97 -6.95 2.56
C LYS A 87 20.46 -6.79 2.64
N ASN A 88 19.97 -6.02 3.60
CA ASN A 88 18.56 -5.68 3.69
C ASN A 88 18.17 -4.84 2.47
N GLN A 89 17.08 -5.21 1.81
CA GLN A 89 16.62 -4.51 0.61
C GLN A 89 16.10 -3.12 0.97
N GLY A 90 15.28 -2.99 2.01
CA GLY A 90 14.70 -1.72 2.45
C GLY A 90 15.74 -0.67 2.85
N SER A 91 16.69 -1.03 3.71
CA SER A 91 17.68 -0.07 4.23
C SER A 91 18.97 0.02 3.45
N GLY A 92 19.25 -0.93 2.56
CA GLY A 92 20.52 -1.04 1.85
C GLY A 92 21.72 -1.39 2.75
N LYS A 93 21.50 -1.82 4.00
CA LYS A 93 22.56 -2.13 4.96
C LYS A 93 22.80 -3.62 5.11
N ASN A 94 23.98 -3.99 5.58
CA ASN A 94 24.35 -5.37 5.84
C ASN A 94 23.91 -5.83 7.24
N LEU A 95 23.56 -7.10 7.32
CA LEU A 95 23.38 -7.83 8.56
C LEU A 95 24.74 -7.99 9.27
N GLN A 96 24.82 -7.57 10.52
CA GLN A 96 26.05 -7.61 11.30
C GLN A 96 25.83 -8.25 12.68
N SER A 97 26.79 -9.07 13.08
CA SER A 97 26.93 -9.53 14.47
C SER A 97 27.48 -8.40 15.33
N TYR A 98 26.72 -7.97 16.34
CA TYR A 98 27.13 -6.90 17.24
C TYR A 98 27.16 -7.39 18.69
N GLN A 99 28.26 -7.11 19.38
CA GLN A 99 28.41 -7.43 20.79
C GLN A 99 28.12 -6.18 21.64
N TYR A 100 27.10 -6.27 22.49
CA TYR A 100 26.84 -5.30 23.53
C TYR A 100 27.11 -5.94 24.90
N LYS A 101 28.15 -5.45 25.58
CA LYS A 101 28.66 -6.05 26.82
C LYS A 101 29.00 -7.54 26.58
N THR A 102 28.27 -8.46 27.19
CA THR A 102 28.48 -9.90 27.08
C THR A 102 27.50 -10.60 26.13
N LYS A 103 26.56 -9.86 25.53
CA LYS A 103 25.49 -10.40 24.67
C LYS A 103 25.74 -10.03 23.22
N TYR A 104 25.40 -10.95 22.32
CA TYR A 104 25.44 -10.70 20.88
C TYR A 104 24.03 -10.58 20.31
N GLU A 105 23.82 -9.53 19.53
CA GLU A 105 22.58 -9.22 18.84
C GLU A 105 22.83 -9.08 17.34
N LEU A 106 21.75 -9.24 16.58
CA LEU A 106 21.76 -9.05 15.14
C LEU A 106 21.29 -7.64 14.81
N VAL A 107 22.11 -6.87 14.10
CA VAL A 107 21.82 -5.47 13.76
C VAL A 107 22.02 -5.22 12.26
N GLN A 108 21.50 -4.09 11.77
CA GLN A 108 21.87 -3.55 10.46
C GLN A 108 22.99 -2.51 10.57
N ILE A 109 23.99 -2.57 9.68
CA ILE A 109 25.11 -1.63 9.60
C ILE A 109 25.50 -1.41 8.13
N GLU A 110 25.98 -0.21 7.78
CA GLU A 110 26.62 0.06 6.47
C GLU A 110 27.67 -1.01 6.10
N ALA A 111 27.86 -1.23 4.80
CA ALA A 111 28.76 -2.28 4.32
C ALA A 111 30.24 -1.91 4.59
N TYR A 112 30.93 -2.71 5.41
CA TYR A 112 32.34 -2.51 5.77
C TYR A 112 33.25 -3.68 5.37
N ASN A 113 32.72 -4.73 4.75
CA ASN A 113 33.47 -5.94 4.37
C ASN A 113 34.24 -6.61 5.53
N THR A 114 33.68 -6.57 6.75
CA THR A 114 34.29 -7.18 7.93
C THR A 114 33.77 -8.59 8.21
N ASP A 115 34.48 -9.32 9.06
CA ASP A 115 34.09 -10.69 9.44
C ASP A 115 32.78 -10.72 10.25
N GLU A 116 32.40 -9.61 10.90
CA GLU A 116 31.10 -9.47 11.57
C GLU A 116 29.93 -9.43 10.58
N GLN A 117 30.19 -9.14 9.31
CA GLN A 117 29.20 -9.10 8.22
C GLN A 117 29.24 -10.35 7.31
N LEU A 118 30.15 -11.29 7.59
CA LEU A 118 30.29 -12.55 6.85
C LEU A 118 29.62 -13.70 7.61
N TRP A 119 28.86 -14.49 6.86
CA TRP A 119 28.00 -15.54 7.42
C TRP A 119 28.22 -16.85 6.67
N GLN A 120 28.40 -17.95 7.39
CA GLN A 120 28.33 -19.28 6.82
C GLN A 120 26.87 -19.74 6.84
N ILE A 121 26.35 -20.15 5.68
CA ILE A 121 25.06 -20.81 5.56
C ILE A 121 25.33 -22.29 5.36
N VAL A 122 25.08 -23.09 6.39
CA VAL A 122 25.42 -24.52 6.40
C VAL A 122 24.13 -25.34 6.36
N PRO A 123 23.95 -26.22 5.35
CA PRO A 123 22.78 -27.08 5.28
C PRO A 123 22.76 -28.06 6.47
N ILE A 124 21.57 -28.25 7.04
CA ILE A 124 21.25 -29.29 8.03
C ILE A 124 20.50 -30.41 7.32
N THR A 125 19.48 -30.05 6.53
CA THR A 125 18.74 -30.94 5.60
C THR A 125 18.60 -30.24 4.24
N ALA A 126 17.78 -30.76 3.33
CA ALA A 126 17.62 -30.22 1.98
C ALA A 126 17.26 -28.72 1.95
N ASN A 127 16.33 -28.28 2.79
CA ASN A 127 15.81 -26.90 2.82
C ASN A 127 16.02 -26.19 4.16
N SER A 128 16.72 -26.82 5.11
CA SER A 128 16.98 -26.25 6.43
C SER A 128 18.47 -25.97 6.64
N TYR A 129 18.76 -24.82 7.24
CA TYR A 129 20.12 -24.29 7.36
C TYR A 129 20.37 -23.75 8.77
N LYS A 130 21.62 -23.86 9.22
CA LYS A 130 22.16 -23.02 10.30
C LYS A 130 22.96 -21.87 9.69
N ILE A 131 22.93 -20.72 10.34
CA ILE A 131 23.62 -19.50 9.86
C ILE A 131 24.56 -19.03 10.94
N ILE A 132 25.87 -19.13 10.70
CA ILE A 132 26.94 -18.85 11.69
C ILE A 132 27.71 -17.61 11.26
N ASN A 133 27.90 -16.66 12.17
CA ASN A 133 28.75 -15.49 11.91
C ASN A 133 30.24 -15.86 11.92
N LYS A 134 31.02 -15.30 10.99
CA LYS A 134 32.46 -15.57 10.90
C LYS A 134 33.25 -15.02 12.10
N ALA A 135 33.01 -13.77 12.50
CA ALA A 135 33.76 -13.14 13.60
C ALA A 135 33.43 -13.74 14.97
N SER A 136 32.14 -13.90 15.28
CA SER A 136 31.73 -14.35 16.62
C SER A 136 31.59 -15.87 16.77
N GLY A 137 31.54 -16.62 15.67
CA GLY A 137 31.26 -18.06 15.68
C GLY A 137 29.86 -18.43 16.17
N ARG A 138 28.95 -17.45 16.26
CA ARG A 138 27.60 -17.62 16.82
C ARG A 138 26.54 -17.80 15.75
N ALA A 139 25.53 -18.61 16.07
CA ALA A 139 24.37 -18.86 15.23
C ALA A 139 23.31 -17.77 15.38
N ILE A 140 22.63 -17.44 14.27
CA ILE A 140 21.39 -16.67 14.30
C ILE A 140 20.32 -17.48 15.02
N THR A 141 19.83 -16.95 16.15
CA THR A 141 18.90 -17.63 17.05
C THR A 141 17.62 -16.81 17.25
N ALA A 142 16.49 -17.38 16.84
CA ALA A 142 15.16 -16.84 17.09
C ALA A 142 14.86 -16.74 18.58
N ASN A 143 14.10 -15.71 18.98
CA ASN A 143 13.76 -15.42 20.37
C ASN A 143 12.30 -14.94 20.45
N GLY A 144 11.35 -15.84 20.13
CA GLY A 144 9.94 -15.51 19.96
C GLY A 144 9.73 -14.45 18.86
N ASN A 145 8.74 -13.57 19.05
CA ASN A 145 8.45 -12.42 18.16
C ASN A 145 9.35 -11.20 18.45
N GLY A 146 10.52 -11.42 19.06
CA GLY A 146 11.40 -10.37 19.55
C GLY A 146 12.65 -10.15 18.72
N ARG A 147 13.62 -9.45 19.32
CA ARG A 147 14.97 -9.27 18.78
C ARG A 147 15.66 -10.61 18.56
N ILE A 148 16.33 -10.73 17.43
CA ILE A 148 17.13 -11.92 17.10
C ILE A 148 18.44 -11.87 17.90
N LYS A 149 18.78 -13.00 18.51
CA LYS A 149 20.00 -13.18 19.30
C LYS A 149 21.04 -13.92 18.47
N LEU A 150 22.29 -13.84 18.92
CA LEU A 150 23.38 -14.68 18.43
C LEU A 150 23.92 -15.52 19.58
N THR A 151 23.84 -16.84 19.47
CA THR A 151 24.26 -17.78 20.53
C THR A 151 25.15 -18.89 19.98
N ALA A 152 25.80 -19.67 20.86
CA ALA A 152 26.48 -20.89 20.41
C ALA A 152 25.47 -21.82 19.72
N TYR A 153 25.89 -22.49 18.64
CA TYR A 153 25.03 -23.44 17.93
C TYR A 153 24.89 -24.72 18.78
N THR A 154 23.66 -25.09 19.09
CA THR A 154 23.32 -26.31 19.85
C THR A 154 22.29 -27.18 19.12
N GLY A 155 21.87 -26.78 17.91
CA GLY A 155 20.94 -27.55 17.07
C GLY A 155 19.48 -27.40 17.46
N THR A 156 19.11 -26.35 18.18
CA THR A 156 17.70 -26.11 18.56
C THR A 156 16.85 -25.67 17.35
N PRO A 157 15.52 -25.90 17.38
CA PRO A 157 14.62 -25.40 16.34
C PRO A 157 14.68 -23.88 16.14
N SER A 158 15.02 -23.11 17.19
CA SER A 158 15.21 -21.65 17.10
C SER A 158 16.44 -21.23 16.27
N GLN A 159 17.34 -22.16 15.94
CA GLN A 159 18.55 -21.93 15.15
C GLN A 159 18.45 -22.47 13.72
N THR A 160 17.26 -22.92 13.33
CA THR A 160 16.98 -23.50 12.02
C THR A 160 16.24 -22.49 11.15
N TRP A 161 16.73 -22.28 9.94
CA TRP A 161 16.22 -21.29 8.98
C TRP A 161 16.01 -21.91 7.61
N GLY A 162 14.99 -21.44 6.90
CA GLY A 162 14.74 -21.71 5.48
C GLY A 162 14.85 -20.44 4.64
N PHE A 163 14.88 -20.61 3.31
CA PHE A 163 14.97 -19.51 2.35
C PHE A 163 13.93 -19.67 1.24
N ASN A 164 13.12 -18.63 1.03
CA ASN A 164 12.26 -18.50 -0.13
C ASN A 164 12.84 -17.45 -1.06
N MET A 165 13.27 -17.89 -2.24
CA MET A 165 13.76 -17.02 -3.30
C MET A 165 12.62 -16.15 -3.81
N LEU A 166 12.89 -14.85 -3.91
CA LEU A 166 11.99 -13.82 -4.39
C LEU A 166 12.45 -13.35 -5.78
N PRO A 167 11.57 -12.71 -6.58
CA PRO A 167 11.93 -12.20 -7.91
C PRO A 167 13.18 -11.30 -7.90
N ALA A 168 14.05 -11.45 -8.90
CA ALA A 168 15.38 -10.85 -8.94
C ALA A 168 15.39 -9.31 -9.14
N ASP A 169 14.32 -8.73 -9.69
CA ASP A 169 14.26 -7.36 -10.21
C ASP A 169 13.66 -6.34 -9.22
N ASP A 170 14.10 -6.34 -7.96
CA ASP A 170 13.68 -5.30 -7.02
C ASP A 170 14.71 -4.15 -7.05
N LEU A 171 14.64 -3.29 -8.07
CA LEU A 171 15.43 -2.06 -8.15
C LEU A 171 15.20 -1.21 -6.88
N ILE A 172 16.27 -0.67 -6.29
CA ILE A 172 16.15 0.28 -5.18
C ILE A 172 15.49 1.56 -5.71
N ALA A 173 14.24 1.79 -5.33
CA ALA A 173 13.47 2.95 -5.74
C ALA A 173 13.98 4.20 -5.00
N LYS A 174 14.06 5.31 -5.73
CA LYS A 174 14.36 6.64 -5.22
C LYS A 174 13.10 7.47 -4.96
N THR A 175 11.99 7.07 -5.57
CA THR A 175 10.68 7.71 -5.46
C THR A 175 9.60 6.65 -5.28
N PHE A 176 8.61 6.95 -4.44
CA PHE A 176 7.44 6.13 -4.23
C PHE A 176 6.29 6.96 -3.70
N ALA A 177 5.11 6.79 -4.30
CA ALA A 177 3.86 7.38 -3.89
C ALA A 177 2.72 6.44 -4.26
N VAL A 178 1.73 6.34 -3.37
CA VAL A 178 0.39 5.85 -3.68
C VAL A 178 -0.47 7.07 -4.01
N SER A 179 -1.43 6.93 -4.94
CA SER A 179 -2.30 8.03 -5.32
C SER A 179 -2.98 8.68 -4.12
N ASN A 180 -3.05 10.01 -4.12
CA ASN A 180 -3.70 10.81 -3.09
C ASN A 180 -5.23 10.59 -3.01
N VAL A 181 -5.84 9.94 -4.01
CA VAL A 181 -7.23 9.46 -3.96
C VAL A 181 -7.41 8.33 -2.93
N LEU A 182 -6.38 7.50 -2.74
CA LEU A 182 -6.40 6.35 -1.85
C LEU A 182 -5.89 6.74 -0.46
N GLN A 183 -6.79 6.76 0.52
CA GLN A 183 -6.47 7.29 1.85
C GLN A 183 -6.97 6.37 2.96
N LYS A 184 -6.54 6.65 4.20
CA LYS A 184 -7.15 6.06 5.39
C LYS A 184 -8.64 6.42 5.47
N ASN A 185 -9.41 5.64 6.23
CA ASN A 185 -10.86 5.80 6.40
C ASN A 185 -11.72 5.60 5.14
N MET A 186 -11.17 5.22 3.98
CA MET A 186 -11.99 5.01 2.78
C MET A 186 -12.85 3.74 2.86
N VAL A 187 -13.86 3.67 2.00
CA VAL A 187 -14.57 2.42 1.70
C VAL A 187 -14.05 1.90 0.36
N VAL A 188 -13.70 0.62 0.33
CA VAL A 188 -13.33 -0.14 -0.86
C VAL A 188 -14.59 -0.81 -1.41
N GLN A 189 -14.81 -0.72 -2.73
CA GLN A 189 -15.97 -1.34 -3.37
C GLN A 189 -15.93 -2.86 -3.24
N ARG A 190 -16.98 -3.43 -2.63
CA ARG A 190 -17.19 -4.87 -2.53
C ARG A 190 -17.47 -5.49 -3.90
N ASP A 191 -17.21 -6.79 -4.01
CA ASP A 191 -17.62 -7.63 -5.14
C ASP A 191 -17.05 -7.20 -6.52
N LYS A 192 -16.10 -6.25 -6.53
CA LYS A 192 -15.29 -5.85 -7.70
C LYS A 192 -13.81 -5.80 -7.32
N PRO A 193 -12.87 -6.11 -8.22
CA PRO A 193 -11.46 -5.91 -7.97
C PRO A 193 -11.19 -4.45 -7.57
N PHE A 194 -10.32 -4.23 -6.61
CA PHE A 194 -9.92 -2.89 -6.16
C PHE A 194 -8.59 -2.50 -6.77
N THR A 195 -8.58 -1.44 -7.58
CA THR A 195 -7.36 -0.94 -8.20
C THR A 195 -6.56 -0.09 -7.21
N VAL A 196 -5.28 -0.41 -7.07
CA VAL A 196 -4.29 0.40 -6.33
C VAL A 196 -3.29 0.95 -7.33
N TRP A 197 -3.00 2.25 -7.27
CA TRP A 197 -2.10 2.89 -8.23
C TRP A 197 -1.29 4.02 -7.59
N GLY A 198 -0.27 4.46 -8.31
CA GLY A 198 0.56 5.59 -7.90
C GLY A 198 1.77 5.78 -8.79
N ARG A 199 2.84 6.32 -8.19
CA ARG A 199 4.14 6.51 -8.85
C ARG A 199 5.26 5.81 -8.10
N ALA A 200 6.25 5.33 -8.82
CA ALA A 200 7.49 4.82 -8.27
C ALA A 200 8.64 5.08 -9.25
N THR A 201 9.87 4.79 -8.84
CA THR A 201 11.01 4.80 -9.77
C THR A 201 10.73 3.84 -10.93
N ALA A 202 10.98 4.28 -12.17
CA ALA A 202 10.71 3.49 -13.36
C ALA A 202 11.32 2.09 -13.26
N ASN A 203 10.55 1.08 -13.70
CA ASN A 203 10.88 -0.35 -13.65
C ASN A 203 11.03 -0.97 -12.24
N SER A 204 10.85 -0.19 -11.16
CA SER A 204 10.84 -0.77 -9.81
C SER A 204 9.60 -1.63 -9.58
N THR A 205 9.74 -2.65 -8.73
CA THR A 205 8.63 -3.53 -8.37
C THR A 205 7.90 -2.95 -7.16
N VAL A 206 6.60 -2.71 -7.33
CA VAL A 206 5.69 -2.33 -6.25
C VAL A 206 4.99 -3.58 -5.76
N THR A 207 4.89 -3.76 -4.45
CA THR A 207 4.10 -4.84 -3.84
C THR A 207 2.96 -4.28 -2.99
N VAL A 208 1.80 -4.93 -3.05
CA VAL A 208 0.61 -4.54 -2.29
C VAL A 208 0.13 -5.73 -1.46
N LYS A 209 -0.06 -5.49 -0.16
CA LYS A 209 -0.65 -6.44 0.78
C LYS A 209 -1.93 -5.86 1.36
N ALA A 210 -3.05 -6.55 1.14
CA ALA A 210 -4.34 -6.18 1.68
C ALA A 210 -4.72 -7.16 2.81
N SER A 211 -5.23 -6.69 3.96
CA SER A 211 -5.53 -7.57 5.09
C SER A 211 -6.71 -8.52 4.83
N TRP A 212 -7.57 -8.20 3.86
CA TRP A 212 -8.67 -9.07 3.44
C TRP A 212 -8.25 -10.11 2.39
N ASN A 213 -6.95 -10.21 2.08
CA ASN A 213 -6.43 -11.19 1.13
C ASN A 213 -5.11 -11.83 1.60
N THR A 214 -4.97 -13.13 1.43
CA THR A 214 -3.77 -13.89 1.83
C THR A 214 -2.59 -13.68 0.87
N GLY A 215 -2.84 -13.27 -0.38
CA GLY A 215 -1.82 -13.00 -1.39
C GLY A 215 -0.95 -11.77 -1.10
N LEU A 216 0.24 -11.75 -1.69
CA LEU A 216 1.07 -10.56 -1.88
C LEU A 216 1.08 -10.29 -3.40
N PHE A 217 0.57 -9.13 -3.79
CA PHE A 217 0.45 -8.77 -5.21
C PHE A 217 1.63 -7.90 -5.63
N SER A 218 2.05 -7.98 -6.88
CA SER A 218 3.11 -7.12 -7.42
C SER A 218 2.82 -6.59 -8.82
N ALA A 219 3.37 -5.41 -9.11
CA ALA A 219 3.37 -4.79 -10.43
C ALA A 219 4.70 -4.04 -10.63
N LYS A 220 5.14 -3.91 -11.89
CA LYS A 220 6.28 -3.05 -12.22
C LYS A 220 5.77 -1.65 -12.56
N ALA A 221 6.46 -0.63 -12.06
CA ALA A 221 6.26 0.72 -12.54
C ALA A 221 6.74 0.82 -14.00
N ASP A 222 5.96 1.48 -14.85
CA ASP A 222 6.27 1.70 -16.26
C ASP A 222 7.50 2.62 -16.44
N GLY A 223 7.89 2.85 -17.70
CA GLY A 223 9.02 3.73 -18.03
C GLY A 223 8.83 5.20 -17.59
N ALA A 224 7.59 5.64 -17.40
CA ALA A 224 7.25 6.95 -16.85
C ALA A 224 7.13 6.93 -15.31
N GLY A 225 7.25 5.76 -14.67
CA GLY A 225 7.13 5.58 -13.24
C GLY A 225 5.69 5.40 -12.73
N ASN A 226 4.69 5.25 -13.59
CA ASN A 226 3.32 4.94 -13.14
C ASN A 226 3.22 3.45 -12.83
N TRP A 227 2.44 3.08 -11.81
CA TRP A 227 2.12 1.69 -11.53
C TRP A 227 0.65 1.56 -11.18
N GLU A 228 0.10 0.39 -11.47
CA GLU A 228 -1.27 0.03 -11.18
C GLU A 228 -1.35 -1.47 -10.93
N LEU A 229 -2.19 -1.85 -9.97
CA LEU A 229 -2.33 -3.23 -9.54
C LEU A 229 -3.77 -3.51 -9.10
N PRO A 230 -4.43 -4.56 -9.64
CA PRO A 230 -5.71 -5.01 -9.13
C PRO A 230 -5.53 -5.90 -7.89
N VAL A 231 -6.20 -5.55 -6.81
CA VAL A 231 -6.41 -6.42 -5.64
C VAL A 231 -7.73 -7.16 -5.83
N PRO A 232 -7.80 -8.49 -5.64
CA PRO A 232 -9.03 -9.25 -5.80
C PRO A 232 -10.19 -8.72 -4.96
N SER A 233 -11.40 -8.90 -5.48
CA SER A 233 -12.65 -8.51 -4.82
C SER A 233 -12.83 -9.22 -3.47
N SER A 234 -13.57 -8.58 -2.57
CA SER A 234 -13.99 -9.15 -1.30
C SER A 234 -15.46 -8.82 -1.06
N PRO A 235 -16.21 -9.68 -0.32
CA PRO A 235 -17.53 -9.31 0.17
C PRO A 235 -17.46 -8.14 1.15
N ALA A 236 -18.63 -7.55 1.44
CA ALA A 236 -18.77 -6.48 2.42
C ALA A 236 -18.16 -6.86 3.78
N ASN A 237 -17.47 -5.92 4.41
CA ASN A 237 -16.83 -6.09 5.71
C ASN A 237 -16.75 -4.76 6.45
N ALA A 238 -17.43 -4.67 7.60
CA ALA A 238 -17.44 -3.50 8.48
C ALA A 238 -16.28 -3.50 9.50
N THR A 239 -15.47 -4.57 9.55
CA THR A 239 -14.27 -4.63 10.39
C THR A 239 -13.15 -3.82 9.73
N PRO A 240 -12.49 -2.90 10.45
CA PRO A 240 -11.38 -2.11 9.92
C PRO A 240 -10.28 -2.97 9.28
N GLN A 241 -9.99 -2.68 8.02
CA GLN A 241 -8.96 -3.32 7.22
C GLN A 241 -7.74 -2.41 7.02
N THR A 242 -6.66 -3.00 6.50
CA THR A 242 -5.44 -2.30 6.15
C THR A 242 -4.94 -2.68 4.76
N LEU A 243 -4.23 -1.76 4.12
CA LEU A 243 -3.55 -1.97 2.86
C LEU A 243 -2.15 -1.37 2.95
N VAL A 244 -1.14 -2.17 2.60
CA VAL A 244 0.28 -1.79 2.69
C VAL A 244 0.88 -1.88 1.29
N CYS A 245 1.34 -0.75 0.78
CA CYS A 245 2.06 -0.64 -0.48
C CYS A 245 3.54 -0.45 -0.18
N SER A 246 4.42 -1.19 -0.85
CA SER A 246 5.87 -1.13 -0.64
C SER A 246 6.61 -1.11 -1.97
N VAL A 247 7.79 -0.48 -1.97
CA VAL A 247 8.84 -0.67 -2.96
C VAL A 247 10.15 -0.96 -2.26
N ASN A 248 11.14 -1.44 -3.00
CA ASN A 248 12.48 -1.55 -2.47
C ASN A 248 13.13 -0.19 -2.21
N GLY A 249 13.81 -0.01 -1.07
CA GLY A 249 14.57 1.19 -0.73
C GLY A 249 13.83 2.34 -0.03
N LEU A 250 12.50 2.28 0.10
CA LEU A 250 11.70 3.34 0.72
C LEU A 250 10.70 2.79 1.74
N PRO A 251 10.31 3.59 2.75
CA PRO A 251 9.27 3.22 3.69
C PRO A 251 7.94 2.92 2.97
N PRO A 252 7.16 1.93 3.46
CA PRO A 252 5.88 1.60 2.87
C PRO A 252 4.81 2.66 3.17
N VAL A 253 3.80 2.73 2.30
CA VAL A 253 2.59 3.51 2.52
C VAL A 253 1.52 2.58 3.10
N LYS A 254 1.00 2.91 4.28
CA LYS A 254 -0.03 2.13 4.96
C LYS A 254 -1.35 2.91 5.03
N LEU A 255 -2.38 2.36 4.42
CA LEU A 255 -3.76 2.83 4.55
C LEU A 255 -4.45 2.00 5.64
N THR A 256 -5.13 2.67 6.55
CA THR A 256 -5.76 2.04 7.72
C THR A 256 -7.22 2.44 7.84
N ASN A 257 -7.95 1.68 8.66
CA ASN A 257 -9.38 1.89 8.89
C ASN A 257 -10.20 1.85 7.59
N LEU A 258 -9.86 0.91 6.71
CA LEU A 258 -10.57 0.70 5.46
C LEU A 258 -11.80 -0.18 5.73
N LEU A 259 -12.96 0.17 5.17
CA LEU A 259 -14.12 -0.72 5.17
C LEU A 259 -14.33 -1.28 3.76
N ILE A 260 -15.04 -2.41 3.64
CA ILE A 260 -15.40 -2.98 2.33
C ILE A 260 -16.92 -2.90 2.20
N GLY A 261 -17.41 -2.23 1.16
CA GLY A 261 -18.83 -1.89 1.05
C GLY A 261 -19.22 -1.30 -0.30
N ASP A 262 -20.34 -0.57 -0.36
CA ASP A 262 -20.80 0.08 -1.59
C ASP A 262 -20.21 1.49 -1.70
N VAL A 263 -19.60 1.80 -2.85
CA VAL A 263 -19.00 3.11 -3.13
C VAL A 263 -19.78 3.80 -4.24
N TRP A 264 -20.23 5.03 -3.98
CA TRP A 264 -21.05 5.83 -4.89
C TRP A 264 -20.39 7.17 -5.20
N VAL A 265 -20.52 7.62 -6.46
CA VAL A 265 -20.08 8.95 -6.86
C VAL A 265 -21.29 9.88 -6.92
N CYS A 266 -21.22 10.93 -6.12
CA CYS A 266 -22.17 12.02 -6.04
C CYS A 266 -21.60 13.23 -6.78
N SER A 267 -21.85 13.33 -8.08
CA SER A 267 -21.40 14.45 -8.91
C SER A 267 -22.53 15.43 -9.24
N GLY A 268 -22.17 16.70 -9.43
CA GLY A 268 -23.13 17.72 -9.84
C GLY A 268 -22.69 19.13 -9.48
N GLN A 269 -23.69 20.01 -9.34
CA GLN A 269 -23.48 21.43 -9.09
C GLN A 269 -23.90 21.84 -7.67
N SER A 270 -24.58 22.98 -7.52
CA SER A 270 -24.97 23.59 -6.24
C SER A 270 -25.74 22.64 -5.30
N ASN A 271 -26.73 21.91 -5.81
CA ASN A 271 -27.53 21.00 -4.97
C ASN A 271 -26.68 19.85 -4.40
N MET A 272 -25.76 19.31 -5.20
CA MET A 272 -24.88 18.23 -4.74
C MET A 272 -23.76 18.76 -3.85
N ASN A 273 -23.31 20.00 -4.06
CA ASN A 273 -22.30 20.66 -3.24
C ASN A 273 -22.86 21.24 -1.93
N MET A 274 -24.19 21.40 -1.81
CA MET A 274 -24.83 21.97 -0.63
C MET A 274 -24.52 21.13 0.62
N PRO A 275 -23.90 21.69 1.67
CA PRO A 275 -23.59 20.95 2.87
C PRO A 275 -24.81 20.76 3.79
N ILE A 276 -24.71 19.82 4.74
CA ILE A 276 -25.70 19.68 5.83
C ILE A 276 -25.74 20.98 6.65
N GLY A 277 -24.56 21.43 7.11
CA GLY A 277 -24.42 22.62 7.93
C GLY A 277 -24.47 23.91 7.12
N LYS A 278 -24.35 25.03 7.83
CA LYS A 278 -24.12 26.32 7.18
C LYS A 278 -22.76 26.35 6.49
N LEU A 279 -22.72 26.94 5.30
CA LEU A 279 -21.49 27.33 4.64
C LEU A 279 -21.55 28.83 4.39
N ASP A 280 -20.71 29.53 5.13
CA ASP A 280 -20.48 30.97 5.03
C ASP A 280 -18.96 31.13 4.93
N ASP A 281 -18.42 30.81 3.75
CA ASP A 281 -16.99 30.90 3.46
C ASP A 281 -16.73 32.26 2.77
N PRO A 282 -15.98 33.18 3.42
CA PRO A 282 -15.65 34.48 2.82
C PRO A 282 -14.91 34.35 1.48
N LYS A 283 -14.26 33.21 1.20
CA LYS A 283 -13.59 32.94 -0.09
C LYS A 283 -14.55 32.44 -1.18
N LEU A 284 -15.75 32.03 -0.79
CA LEU A 284 -16.86 31.65 -1.68
C LEU A 284 -17.98 32.70 -1.58
N GLU A 285 -17.60 33.98 -1.66
CA GLU A 285 -18.45 35.18 -1.47
C GLU A 285 -19.77 35.16 -2.28
N TYR A 286 -19.88 34.32 -3.30
CA TYR A 286 -21.02 34.16 -4.20
C TYR A 286 -21.92 32.95 -3.89
N ILE A 287 -21.63 32.13 -2.88
CA ILE A 287 -22.39 30.91 -2.54
C ILE A 287 -22.53 30.74 -1.02
N GLY A 288 -23.64 31.24 -0.46
CA GLY A 288 -24.02 30.98 0.92
C GLY A 288 -25.02 29.82 1.01
N PHE A 289 -24.78 28.86 1.92
CA PHE A 289 -25.77 27.84 2.27
C PHE A 289 -26.20 27.99 3.73
N ASN A 290 -27.51 28.08 3.96
CA ASN A 290 -28.09 28.14 5.30
C ASN A 290 -28.12 26.78 6.03
N GLY A 291 -27.60 25.74 5.40
CA GLY A 291 -27.75 24.35 5.83
C GLY A 291 -29.14 23.79 5.55
N VAL A 292 -29.31 22.51 5.84
CA VAL A 292 -30.62 21.85 5.77
C VAL A 292 -31.51 22.28 6.93
N LYS A 293 -32.81 22.03 6.81
CA LYS A 293 -33.73 22.20 7.94
C LYS A 293 -33.23 21.38 9.15
N ASP A 294 -33.17 22.03 10.31
CA ASP A 294 -32.71 21.45 11.58
C ASP A 294 -31.27 20.90 11.53
N TYR A 295 -30.38 21.50 10.73
CA TYR A 295 -29.01 21.00 10.51
C TYR A 295 -28.23 20.72 11.80
N GLN A 296 -28.43 21.49 12.87
CA GLN A 296 -27.76 21.26 14.16
C GLN A 296 -28.13 19.89 14.75
N ALA A 297 -29.41 19.52 14.72
CA ALA A 297 -29.88 18.22 15.18
C ALA A 297 -29.41 17.09 14.24
N VAL A 298 -29.42 17.34 12.92
CA VAL A 298 -28.90 16.37 11.93
C VAL A 298 -27.43 16.07 12.16
N ILE A 299 -26.60 17.10 12.38
CA ILE A 299 -25.17 16.98 12.67
C ILE A 299 -24.96 16.24 13.99
N ALA A 300 -25.66 16.62 15.05
CA ALA A 300 -25.52 15.97 16.36
C ALA A 300 -25.85 14.47 16.31
N ALA A 301 -26.80 14.07 15.46
CA ALA A 301 -27.19 12.66 15.29
C ALA A 301 -26.33 11.88 14.27
N ALA A 302 -25.43 12.55 13.54
CA ALA A 302 -24.63 11.97 12.45
C ALA A 302 -23.42 11.17 12.98
N ASN A 303 -23.67 10.12 13.75
CA ASN A 303 -22.66 9.24 14.33
C ASN A 303 -22.79 7.80 13.78
N GLN A 304 -22.52 7.64 12.48
CA GLN A 304 -22.63 6.35 11.79
C GLN A 304 -21.27 5.96 11.17
N PRO A 305 -20.38 5.30 11.93
CA PRO A 305 -19.04 4.96 11.44
C PRO A 305 -19.00 3.91 10.33
N THR A 306 -20.11 3.45 9.76
CA THR A 306 -20.15 2.66 8.53
C THR A 306 -20.24 3.55 7.29
N ILE A 307 -20.58 4.82 7.45
CA ILE A 307 -20.61 5.83 6.40
C ILE A 307 -19.28 6.59 6.37
N ARG A 308 -18.71 6.74 5.17
CA ARG A 308 -17.50 7.51 4.89
C ARG A 308 -17.74 8.44 3.73
N VAL A 309 -17.29 9.68 3.85
CA VAL A 309 -17.45 10.68 2.79
C VAL A 309 -16.08 11.19 2.36
N PHE A 310 -15.80 11.07 1.07
CA PHE A 310 -14.68 11.71 0.42
C PHE A 310 -15.12 13.05 -0.13
N THR A 311 -14.52 14.12 0.38
CA THR A 311 -14.77 15.47 -0.08
C THR A 311 -13.50 16.03 -0.70
N GLU A 312 -13.64 16.50 -1.93
CA GLU A 312 -12.59 17.14 -2.72
C GLU A 312 -12.78 18.66 -2.73
N TYR A 313 -11.67 19.41 -2.72
CA TYR A 313 -11.73 20.85 -2.97
C TYR A 313 -11.62 21.11 -4.48
N PRO A 314 -12.62 21.75 -5.11
CA PRO A 314 -12.67 21.82 -6.57
C PRO A 314 -11.73 22.88 -7.13
N ILE A 315 -10.58 22.44 -7.63
CA ILE A 315 -9.63 23.30 -8.35
C ILE A 315 -9.74 23.03 -9.85
N PRO A 316 -10.01 24.04 -10.69
CA PRO A 316 -10.03 23.87 -12.15
C PRO A 316 -8.62 23.60 -12.69
N PHE A 317 -8.50 22.64 -13.61
CA PHE A 317 -7.25 22.35 -14.32
C PHE A 317 -7.46 22.33 -15.82
N GLU A 318 -6.55 22.94 -16.57
CA GLU A 318 -6.64 22.96 -18.04
C GLU A 318 -6.47 21.58 -18.67
N GLN A 319 -5.67 20.73 -18.03
CA GLN A 319 -5.35 19.37 -18.47
C GLN A 319 -5.83 18.34 -17.45
N PRO A 320 -6.26 17.15 -17.89
CA PRO A 320 -6.64 16.06 -16.99
C PRO A 320 -5.52 15.71 -16.00
N GLN A 321 -5.85 15.68 -14.71
CA GLN A 321 -4.92 15.30 -13.65
C GLN A 321 -5.03 13.80 -13.39
N ASN A 322 -3.90 13.09 -13.28
CA ASN A 322 -3.90 11.65 -12.98
C ASN A 322 -3.96 11.35 -11.48
N ASP A 323 -3.83 12.38 -10.64
CA ASP A 323 -3.89 12.29 -9.18
C ASP A 323 -4.36 13.63 -8.60
N LEU A 324 -4.68 13.66 -7.31
CA LEU A 324 -5.11 14.87 -6.60
C LEU A 324 -3.90 15.70 -6.18
N ASN A 325 -3.83 16.92 -6.70
CA ASN A 325 -2.78 17.91 -6.37
C ASN A 325 -3.28 18.98 -5.38
N TYR A 326 -4.36 18.67 -4.65
CA TYR A 326 -5.04 19.55 -3.72
C TYR A 326 -5.57 18.78 -2.52
N GLN A 327 -6.06 19.50 -1.51
CA GLN A 327 -6.57 18.88 -0.30
C GLN A 327 -7.89 18.14 -0.58
N ALA A 328 -7.89 16.85 -0.29
CA ALA A 328 -9.07 16.00 -0.24
C ALA A 328 -8.94 15.05 0.95
N TYR A 329 -10.06 14.64 1.53
CA TYR A 329 -10.02 13.75 2.70
C TYR A 329 -11.22 12.81 2.75
N TRP A 330 -10.97 11.58 3.16
CA TRP A 330 -11.99 10.65 3.62
C TRP A 330 -12.31 10.90 5.09
N ALA A 331 -13.56 11.27 5.38
CA ALA A 331 -14.07 11.51 6.71
C ALA A 331 -14.96 10.36 7.18
N VAL A 332 -14.78 9.98 8.45
CA VAL A 332 -15.72 9.15 9.20
C VAL A 332 -16.96 9.98 9.48
N CYS A 333 -18.16 9.45 9.22
CA CYS A 333 -19.38 10.13 9.61
C CYS A 333 -19.47 10.24 11.14
N SER A 334 -19.19 11.45 11.63
CA SER A 334 -19.31 11.87 13.01
C SER A 334 -19.89 13.29 13.07
N PRO A 335 -20.41 13.73 14.23
CA PRO A 335 -20.89 15.10 14.40
C PRO A 335 -19.82 16.17 14.10
N GLU A 336 -18.53 15.84 14.28
CA GLU A 336 -17.41 16.74 13.98
C GLU A 336 -17.32 17.10 12.48
N TYR A 337 -17.57 16.12 11.59
CA TYR A 337 -17.39 16.29 10.15
C TYR A 337 -18.70 16.45 9.38
N ALA A 338 -19.81 15.94 9.90
CA ALA A 338 -21.08 15.84 9.17
C ALA A 338 -21.58 17.19 8.64
N GLY A 339 -21.32 18.29 9.35
CA GLY A 339 -21.71 19.64 8.89
C GLY A 339 -21.12 20.01 7.53
N LYS A 340 -19.99 19.41 7.12
CA LYS A 340 -19.29 19.68 5.86
C LYS A 340 -19.66 18.72 4.73
N PHE A 341 -20.46 17.68 5.00
CA PHE A 341 -20.83 16.70 3.98
C PHE A 341 -21.90 17.27 3.06
N SER A 342 -21.86 16.87 1.79
CA SER A 342 -23.01 17.03 0.88
C SER A 342 -24.27 16.51 1.56
N ALA A 343 -25.31 17.35 1.66
CA ALA A 343 -26.57 16.97 2.27
C ALA A 343 -27.21 15.80 1.51
N ILE A 344 -27.28 15.90 0.18
CA ILE A 344 -27.83 14.84 -0.67
C ILE A 344 -27.00 13.56 -0.52
N GLY A 345 -25.67 13.66 -0.59
CA GLY A 345 -24.79 12.51 -0.44
C GLY A 345 -24.95 11.82 0.91
N TYR A 346 -25.02 12.58 2.00
CA TYR A 346 -25.23 12.03 3.36
C TYR A 346 -26.60 11.37 3.52
N PHE A 347 -27.69 12.02 3.13
CA PHE A 347 -29.03 11.43 3.29
C PHE A 347 -29.22 10.19 2.42
N PHE A 348 -28.65 10.18 1.22
CA PHE A 348 -28.56 8.98 0.39
C PHE A 348 -27.80 7.88 1.12
N ALA A 349 -26.58 8.15 1.59
CA ALA A 349 -25.76 7.16 2.31
C ALA A 349 -26.48 6.59 3.54
N LYS A 350 -27.12 7.46 4.33
CA LYS A 350 -27.90 7.06 5.50
C LYS A 350 -29.08 6.16 5.13
N TYR A 351 -29.77 6.47 4.02
CA TYR A 351 -30.87 5.65 3.53
C TYR A 351 -30.40 4.24 3.14
N ILE A 352 -29.38 4.11 2.29
CA ILE A 352 -28.88 2.77 1.88
C ILE A 352 -28.19 2.01 3.02
N ASP A 353 -27.40 2.67 3.87
CA ASP A 353 -26.79 2.02 5.05
C ASP A 353 -27.87 1.40 5.96
N SER A 354 -28.97 2.12 6.21
CA SER A 354 -30.10 1.61 7.03
C SER A 354 -30.87 0.45 6.41
N ARG A 355 -30.77 0.26 5.09
CA ARG A 355 -31.51 -0.76 4.33
C ARG A 355 -30.67 -1.99 4.05
N LEU A 356 -29.40 -1.79 3.75
CA LEU A 356 -28.48 -2.83 3.29
C LEU A 356 -27.56 -3.32 4.40
N HIS A 357 -27.35 -2.52 5.45
CA HIS A 357 -26.42 -2.82 6.54
C HIS A 357 -25.00 -3.14 6.04
N VAL A 358 -24.58 -2.44 4.97
CA VAL A 358 -23.27 -2.54 4.33
C VAL A 358 -22.59 -1.19 4.44
N PRO A 359 -21.27 -1.11 4.73
CA PRO A 359 -20.54 0.16 4.74
C PRO A 359 -20.75 0.96 3.45
N VAL A 360 -20.91 2.27 3.56
CA VAL A 360 -21.19 3.16 2.41
C VAL A 360 -20.11 4.22 2.28
N GLY A 361 -19.44 4.23 1.13
CA GLY A 361 -18.53 5.29 0.72
C GLY A 361 -19.22 6.25 -0.24
N ILE A 362 -19.19 7.55 0.05
CA ILE A 362 -19.66 8.60 -0.85
C ILE A 362 -18.48 9.42 -1.33
N ILE A 363 -18.33 9.54 -2.64
CA ILE A 363 -17.37 10.41 -3.30
C ILE A 363 -18.12 11.65 -3.78
N VAL A 364 -17.84 12.81 -3.19
CA VAL A 364 -18.47 14.06 -3.58
C VAL A 364 -17.59 14.76 -4.61
N ALA A 365 -18.02 14.72 -5.88
CA ALA A 365 -17.37 15.36 -7.01
C ALA A 365 -18.29 16.45 -7.58
N ALA A 366 -18.55 17.47 -6.77
CA ALA A 366 -19.52 18.53 -7.06
C ALA A 366 -18.97 19.94 -6.82
N VAL A 367 -19.42 20.90 -7.63
CA VAL A 367 -18.98 22.31 -7.55
C VAL A 367 -20.17 23.23 -7.77
N ALA A 368 -20.47 24.11 -6.82
CA ALA A 368 -21.54 25.09 -6.99
C ALA A 368 -21.12 26.21 -7.96
N GLY A 369 -22.09 26.73 -8.74
CA GLY A 369 -21.87 27.88 -9.63
C GLY A 369 -21.21 27.58 -10.98
N VAL A 370 -20.91 26.33 -11.30
CA VAL A 370 -20.30 25.94 -12.59
C VAL A 370 -21.33 25.36 -13.56
N GLY A 371 -21.12 25.56 -14.86
CA GLY A 371 -21.90 24.93 -15.92
C GLY A 371 -21.63 23.43 -16.03
N ALA A 372 -22.62 22.65 -16.50
CA ALA A 372 -22.51 21.19 -16.61
C ALA A 372 -21.39 20.75 -17.59
N GLU A 373 -21.08 21.58 -18.58
CA GLU A 373 -19.98 21.35 -19.52
C GLU A 373 -18.61 21.26 -18.83
N THR A 374 -18.44 21.91 -17.67
CA THR A 374 -17.15 21.93 -16.97
C THR A 374 -16.85 20.58 -16.32
N LEU A 375 -17.91 19.82 -15.96
CA LEU A 375 -17.87 18.46 -15.41
C LEU A 375 -17.85 17.37 -16.49
N THR A 376 -17.84 17.76 -17.77
CA THR A 376 -17.89 16.84 -18.90
C THR A 376 -16.50 16.71 -19.54
N PRO A 377 -16.02 15.49 -19.85
CA PRO A 377 -14.74 15.31 -20.52
C PRO A 377 -14.76 15.94 -21.92
N LYS A 378 -13.66 16.61 -22.30
CA LYS A 378 -13.50 17.28 -23.60
C LYS A 378 -13.92 16.44 -24.82
N PRO A 379 -13.53 15.15 -24.97
CA PRO A 379 -13.97 14.33 -26.09
C PRO A 379 -15.50 14.26 -26.26
N ASN A 380 -16.27 14.27 -25.17
CA ASN A 380 -17.73 14.19 -25.23
C ASN A 380 -18.36 15.51 -25.71
N LEU A 381 -17.77 16.65 -25.35
CA LEU A 381 -18.20 17.95 -25.85
C LEU A 381 -17.91 18.09 -27.36
N GLU A 382 -16.74 17.61 -27.79
CA GLU A 382 -16.31 17.66 -29.19
C GLU A 382 -17.06 16.69 -30.11
N ALA A 383 -17.55 15.57 -29.57
CA ALA A 383 -18.31 14.58 -30.32
C ALA A 383 -19.70 15.08 -30.76
N SER A 384 -20.27 16.09 -30.09
CA SER A 384 -21.55 16.69 -30.47
C SER A 384 -21.33 17.98 -31.26
N PRO A 385 -21.79 18.09 -32.53
CA PRO A 385 -21.64 19.31 -33.32
C PRO A 385 -22.22 20.56 -32.64
N ALA A 386 -23.36 20.43 -31.97
CA ALA A 386 -24.00 21.53 -31.25
C ALA A 386 -23.18 21.98 -30.02
N LEU A 387 -22.68 21.02 -29.22
CA LEU A 387 -21.87 21.35 -28.04
C LEU A 387 -20.49 21.87 -28.46
N LYS A 388 -19.88 21.28 -29.50
CA LYS A 388 -18.61 21.74 -30.07
C LYS A 388 -18.71 23.17 -30.58
N ALA A 389 -19.78 23.51 -31.31
CA ALA A 389 -19.99 24.87 -31.81
C ALA A 389 -20.14 25.89 -30.67
N TYR A 390 -20.81 25.51 -29.58
CA TYR A 390 -21.07 26.41 -28.46
C TYR A 390 -19.91 26.52 -27.46
N TYR A 391 -19.21 25.41 -27.18
CA TYR A 391 -18.19 25.31 -26.13
C TYR A 391 -16.75 25.18 -26.66
N GLY A 392 -16.54 24.85 -27.94
CA GLY A 392 -15.21 24.54 -28.48
C GLY A 392 -14.16 25.65 -28.32
N ASN A 393 -14.60 26.91 -28.18
CA ASN A 393 -13.74 28.08 -27.96
C ASN A 393 -13.81 28.63 -26.53
N ARG A 394 -14.55 27.98 -25.60
CA ARG A 394 -14.65 28.44 -24.21
C ARG A 394 -13.55 27.80 -23.37
N ASN A 395 -12.64 28.64 -22.89
CA ASN A 395 -11.43 28.19 -22.20
C ASN A 395 -11.71 27.31 -20.96
N MET A 396 -12.82 27.49 -20.23
CA MET A 396 -13.09 26.74 -18.99
C MET A 396 -13.92 25.45 -19.16
N ALA A 397 -14.35 25.10 -20.38
CA ALA A 397 -15.01 23.82 -20.62
C ALA A 397 -14.09 22.67 -20.16
N THR A 398 -14.63 21.58 -19.59
CA THR A 398 -13.88 20.44 -19.01
C THR A 398 -12.96 20.68 -17.81
N PHE A 399 -12.70 21.93 -17.38
CA PHE A 399 -11.62 22.18 -16.40
C PHE A 399 -11.91 21.57 -15.02
N ILE A 400 -13.18 21.52 -14.62
CA ILE A 400 -13.58 20.88 -13.37
C ILE A 400 -13.47 19.35 -13.49
N TYR A 401 -13.90 18.77 -14.61
CA TYR A 401 -13.72 17.33 -14.89
C TYR A 401 -12.26 16.92 -14.74
N ASN A 402 -11.36 17.70 -15.32
CA ASN A 402 -9.92 17.42 -15.33
C ASN A 402 -9.31 17.34 -13.93
N GLY A 403 -9.76 18.19 -13.01
CA GLY A 403 -9.33 18.20 -11.62
C GLY A 403 -10.08 17.19 -10.76
N LEU A 404 -11.40 17.15 -10.87
CA LEU A 404 -12.30 16.54 -9.88
C LEU A 404 -12.75 15.12 -10.23
N ILE A 405 -13.00 14.84 -11.51
CA ILE A 405 -13.55 13.55 -11.96
C ILE A 405 -12.45 12.64 -12.51
N HIS A 406 -11.50 13.22 -13.24
CA HIS A 406 -10.47 12.43 -13.90
C HIS A 406 -9.53 11.68 -12.93
N PRO A 407 -9.11 12.23 -11.77
CA PRO A 407 -8.26 11.47 -10.83
C PRO A 407 -8.95 10.26 -10.20
N ILE A 408 -10.27 10.33 -9.97
CA ILE A 408 -11.03 9.27 -9.30
C ILE A 408 -11.49 8.16 -10.25
N ARG A 409 -11.26 8.27 -11.56
CA ARG A 409 -11.75 7.32 -12.58
C ARG A 409 -11.25 5.88 -12.44
N LYS A 410 -10.18 5.68 -11.66
CA LYS A 410 -9.60 4.35 -11.37
C LYS A 410 -10.24 3.68 -10.15
N LEU A 411 -11.07 4.38 -9.39
CA LEU A 411 -11.81 3.78 -8.29
C LEU A 411 -12.84 2.81 -8.84
N SER A 412 -12.85 1.63 -8.24
CA SER A 412 -13.96 0.70 -8.39
C SER A 412 -15.16 1.31 -7.66
N ILE A 413 -16.26 1.55 -8.40
CA ILE A 413 -17.51 2.10 -7.88
C ILE A 413 -18.66 1.19 -8.27
N LYS A 414 -19.81 1.32 -7.60
CA LYS A 414 -21.00 0.53 -7.86
C LYS A 414 -21.57 0.77 -9.25
#